data_AF-A0A832WA80-F1
#
_entry.id   AF-A0A832WA80-F1
#
_cell.length_a   1.000
_cell.length_b   1.000
_cell.length_c   1.000
_cell.angle_alpha   90.00
_cell.angle_beta   90.00
_cell.angle_gamma   90.00
#
_symmetry.space_group_name_H-M   'P 1'
#
loop_
_entity.id
_entity.type
_entity.pdbx_description
1 polymer ?
#
loop_
_entity_poly.entity_id
_entity_poly.type
_entity_poly.pdbx_seq_one_letter_code
_entity_poly.pdbx_strand_id
1 'polypeptide(L)'
;MRVYRTKNYVIFAFSLLLLIQGSASVQAAGVTDPMGDFAYPDITELACEVSDGYLYAEISFAENLEGEDCAGAVFIDTDRNSGTGYNKGIGADYVYTFSVMNIIYSDPIVSAALNDDPVSENTLSISGNKLLITLPLGMLGNDDGDMDLFVASHSELVKALFFDRAPDYGVLNTKTGELSISGPTGNLDGSFQDQTGDSEGADITGVDIMAHDGVLDLLLTYENDVESGSGFYGEDINGWIFIDSDQDIATGFTNTEQAPPSFGIDYRIDYTIGPMLGTDASLKTENEESDLTRMGYTETGGISLGVPYNDAMFIPSGNQVFLRLPLGLLGYDDGKVNLVVDSFTVDGSLSGEMEQVPDFGKGALDTGTGSLSPLLTYTENPVEINDPAGDSTGFGYDGDDLTLVEAGYSDNIMLLTIEYSELELDDGAITTIFFDTDQGTTPLPEYMLVYSLYNGKLDADIFGDVAGTYGVRDAGHLISMKGNRMYLSIPLEFLQDEGNMDIYVETALVPSKADIPLTDQSREWLAGDEVKTGIGQVHIDPDKFGRTIYDRAPDTGFIPISKQGTVQTGQNQQTNQDKTQQFPQDGKDTAGLKGEADTRNPESPGPGTLFAFLAMLAGVFTLKRKDA
;
A
#
# COMPACT_ATOMS: atom_id res chain seq x y z
N MET A 1 -45.75 42.19 -97.80
CA MET A 1 -44.28 42.39 -97.69
C MET A 1 -43.87 42.00 -96.27
N ARG A 2 -43.01 40.98 -96.12
CA ARG A 2 -42.14 40.60 -94.95
C ARG A 2 -42.77 40.54 -93.53
N VAL A 3 -42.96 39.36 -92.90
CA VAL A 3 -42.00 38.46 -92.18
C VAL A 3 -41.78 38.82 -90.69
N TYR A 4 -42.39 37.99 -89.81
CA TYR A 4 -41.89 37.25 -88.61
C TYR A 4 -41.30 37.88 -87.30
N ARG A 5 -41.71 37.24 -86.17
CA ARG A 5 -40.95 36.78 -84.95
C ARG A 5 -40.58 37.83 -83.86
N THR A 6 -40.56 37.61 -82.53
CA THR A 6 -40.77 36.45 -81.60
C THR A 6 -40.84 36.92 -80.11
N LYS A 7 -41.62 36.19 -79.30
CA LYS A 7 -41.55 35.75 -77.86
C LYS A 7 -40.71 36.46 -76.74
N ASN A 8 -41.43 36.66 -75.61
CA ASN A 8 -41.26 36.24 -74.19
C ASN A 8 -40.28 36.88 -73.16
N TYR A 9 -40.93 37.47 -72.12
CA TYR A 9 -40.73 37.55 -70.65
C TYR A 9 -39.36 37.46 -69.95
N VAL A 10 -39.14 38.38 -68.99
CA VAL A 10 -38.33 38.15 -67.77
C VAL A 10 -39.06 38.74 -66.55
N ILE A 11 -39.20 37.88 -65.53
CA ILE A 11 -39.69 38.10 -64.16
C ILE A 11 -38.52 38.60 -63.31
N PHE A 12 -38.72 39.61 -62.46
CA PHE A 12 -37.80 39.94 -61.38
C PHE A 12 -38.49 39.66 -60.04
N ALA A 13 -38.06 38.59 -59.37
CA ALA A 13 -38.41 38.26 -58.00
C ALA A 13 -37.50 39.04 -57.04
N PHE A 14 -38.10 39.71 -56.05
CA PHE A 14 -37.38 40.32 -54.94
C PHE A 14 -37.22 39.27 -53.84
N SER A 15 -35.97 38.96 -53.49
CA SER A 15 -35.59 37.99 -52.47
C SER A 15 -35.94 38.48 -51.07
N LEU A 16 -36.62 37.62 -50.32
CA LEU A 16 -36.84 37.68 -48.88
C LEU A 16 -35.52 37.30 -48.19
N LEU A 17 -34.97 38.21 -47.39
CA LEU A 17 -33.78 37.99 -46.56
C LEU A 17 -34.15 37.03 -45.41
N LEU A 18 -33.73 35.77 -45.48
CA LEU A 18 -33.74 34.86 -44.33
C LEU A 18 -32.57 35.25 -43.42
N LEU A 19 -32.88 35.71 -42.21
CA LEU A 19 -31.97 35.71 -41.07
C LEU A 19 -31.69 34.25 -40.70
N ILE A 20 -30.58 33.71 -41.21
CA ILE A 20 -29.93 32.53 -40.63
C ILE A 20 -29.22 33.06 -39.37
N GLN A 21 -29.91 33.02 -38.23
CA GLN A 21 -29.20 32.95 -36.95
C GLN A 21 -28.61 31.55 -36.90
N GLY A 22 -27.34 31.44 -37.27
CA GLY A 22 -26.55 30.27 -36.94
C GLY A 22 -26.40 30.25 -35.42
N SER A 23 -27.21 29.44 -34.75
CA SER A 23 -26.79 28.84 -33.50
C SER A 23 -25.52 28.08 -33.86
N ALA A 24 -24.36 28.58 -33.43
CA ALA A 24 -23.20 27.72 -33.35
C ALA A 24 -23.61 26.61 -32.39
N SER A 25 -23.87 25.41 -32.91
CA SER A 25 -23.92 24.21 -32.10
C SER A 25 -22.54 24.13 -31.45
N VAL A 26 -22.47 24.42 -30.16
CA VAL A 26 -21.33 23.98 -29.36
C VAL A 26 -21.33 22.47 -29.51
N GLN A 27 -20.29 21.94 -30.12
CA GLN A 27 -20.15 20.51 -30.29
C GLN A 27 -19.91 19.95 -28.89
N ALA A 28 -20.78 19.05 -28.42
CA ALA A 28 -20.53 18.33 -27.18
C ALA A 28 -19.17 17.64 -27.28
N ALA A 29 -18.37 17.75 -26.22
CA ALA A 29 -17.17 16.96 -26.03
C ALA A 29 -17.60 15.50 -25.88
N GLY A 30 -16.96 14.53 -26.55
CA GLY A 30 -17.40 13.15 -26.40
C GLY A 30 -16.38 12.14 -26.88
N VAL A 31 -16.45 10.95 -26.30
CA VAL A 31 -15.64 9.79 -26.64
C VAL A 31 -16.56 8.60 -26.88
N THR A 32 -16.24 7.82 -27.92
CA THR A 32 -16.95 6.59 -28.25
C THR A 32 -16.27 5.40 -27.59
N ASP A 33 -17.07 4.41 -27.23
CA ASP A 33 -16.65 3.21 -26.52
C ASP A 33 -17.02 1.94 -27.34
N PRO A 34 -16.16 0.90 -27.38
CA PRO A 34 -16.37 -0.26 -28.25
C PRO A 34 -17.50 -1.22 -27.87
N MET A 35 -18.75 -0.94 -28.27
CA MET A 35 -19.91 -1.86 -28.16
C MET A 35 -19.56 -3.37 -28.22
N GLY A 36 -19.87 -4.08 -27.14
CA GLY A 36 -19.71 -5.52 -26.94
C GLY A 36 -18.39 -5.92 -26.26
N ASP A 37 -17.63 -4.97 -25.73
CA ASP A 37 -16.50 -5.17 -24.83
C ASP A 37 -16.93 -5.47 -23.38
N PHE A 38 -18.14 -5.04 -22.98
CA PHE A 38 -18.78 -5.46 -21.74
C PHE A 38 -20.12 -6.18 -21.95
N ALA A 39 -20.55 -6.96 -20.95
CA ALA A 39 -21.73 -7.82 -21.09
C ALA A 39 -23.05 -7.08 -20.81
N TYR A 40 -23.09 -6.26 -19.75
CA TYR A 40 -24.22 -5.40 -19.39
C TYR A 40 -23.94 -4.63 -18.09
N PRO A 41 -24.27 -3.33 -18.00
CA PRO A 41 -24.62 -2.44 -19.10
C PRO A 41 -23.37 -2.05 -19.90
N ASP A 42 -23.46 -2.09 -21.24
CA ASP A 42 -22.37 -1.87 -22.19
C ASP A 42 -22.41 -0.41 -22.70
N ILE A 43 -21.46 0.42 -22.28
CA ILE A 43 -21.30 1.82 -22.65
C ILE A 43 -20.80 1.89 -24.09
N THR A 44 -21.31 2.86 -24.83
CA THR A 44 -20.95 3.06 -26.25
C THR A 44 -20.52 4.48 -26.56
N GLU A 45 -20.87 5.43 -25.68
CA GLU A 45 -20.50 6.83 -25.82
C GLU A 45 -20.64 7.55 -24.47
N LEU A 46 -19.63 8.35 -24.13
CA LEU A 46 -19.73 9.40 -23.11
C LEU A 46 -19.66 10.75 -23.80
N ALA A 47 -20.72 11.55 -23.68
CA ALA A 47 -20.81 12.90 -24.23
C ALA A 47 -21.08 13.92 -23.12
N CYS A 48 -20.39 15.04 -23.16
CA CYS A 48 -20.47 16.10 -22.17
C CYS A 48 -20.68 17.47 -22.82
N GLU A 49 -21.57 18.26 -22.23
CA GLU A 49 -21.79 19.66 -22.57
C GLU A 49 -21.74 20.49 -21.29
N VAL A 50 -20.94 21.55 -21.31
CA VAL A 50 -21.04 22.60 -20.28
C VAL A 50 -21.77 23.80 -20.87
N SER A 51 -22.96 24.08 -20.34
CA SER A 51 -23.76 25.22 -20.75
C SER A 51 -24.64 25.75 -19.62
N ASP A 52 -24.90 27.06 -19.63
CA ASP A 52 -25.79 27.75 -18.69
C ASP A 52 -25.49 27.51 -17.19
N GLY A 53 -24.22 27.22 -16.85
CA GLY A 53 -23.79 26.96 -15.46
C GLY A 53 -24.02 25.52 -14.98
N TYR A 54 -24.21 24.58 -15.91
CA TYR A 54 -24.39 23.16 -15.64
C TYR A 54 -23.42 22.32 -16.49
N LEU A 55 -23.00 21.19 -15.92
CA LEU A 55 -22.45 20.05 -16.63
C LEU A 55 -23.62 19.12 -17.00
N TYR A 56 -23.74 18.80 -18.28
CA TYR A 56 -24.61 17.77 -18.80
C TYR A 56 -23.74 16.61 -19.26
N ALA A 57 -23.82 15.46 -18.58
CA ALA A 57 -23.15 14.23 -19.00
C ALA A 57 -24.20 13.25 -19.52
N GLU A 58 -24.07 12.83 -20.77
CA GLU A 58 -24.90 11.83 -21.43
C GLU A 58 -24.06 10.57 -21.64
N ILE A 59 -24.52 9.46 -21.07
CA ILE A 59 -23.89 8.14 -21.21
C ILE A 59 -24.85 7.30 -22.04
N SER A 60 -24.39 6.85 -23.20
CA SER A 60 -25.16 5.99 -24.11
C SER A 60 -24.71 4.54 -23.98
N PHE A 61 -25.68 3.63 -23.98
CA PHE A 61 -25.46 2.20 -23.84
C PHE A 61 -25.90 1.43 -25.08
N ALA A 62 -25.35 0.24 -25.29
CA ALA A 62 -25.78 -0.69 -26.33
C ALA A 62 -27.20 -1.19 -26.06
N GLU A 63 -27.56 -1.40 -24.80
CA GLU A 63 -28.88 -1.86 -24.37
C GLU A 63 -29.85 -0.72 -24.03
N ASN A 64 -31.14 -1.06 -24.00
CA ASN A 64 -32.14 -0.19 -23.39
C ASN A 64 -32.09 -0.35 -21.87
N LEU A 65 -31.97 0.76 -21.14
CA LEU A 65 -31.92 0.76 -19.68
C LEU A 65 -33.31 0.87 -19.03
N GLU A 66 -34.35 1.18 -19.80
CA GLU A 66 -35.70 1.32 -19.27
C GLU A 66 -36.23 0.00 -18.70
N GLY A 67 -36.32 -0.07 -17.37
CA GLY A 67 -36.83 -1.23 -16.66
C GLY A 67 -35.78 -2.28 -16.34
N GLU A 68 -34.51 -1.92 -16.37
CA GLU A 68 -33.40 -2.77 -15.94
C GLU A 68 -32.60 -2.07 -14.82
N ASP A 69 -31.83 -2.87 -14.06
CA ASP A 69 -30.96 -2.36 -13.00
C ASP A 69 -29.66 -1.81 -13.60
N CYS A 70 -29.27 -0.61 -13.21
CA CYS A 70 -28.05 0.03 -13.71
C CYS A 70 -27.45 0.90 -12.62
N ALA A 71 -26.14 0.82 -12.43
CA ALA A 71 -25.44 1.66 -11.49
C ALA A 71 -24.04 2.01 -12.00
N GLY A 72 -23.43 3.02 -11.40
CA GLY A 72 -22.11 3.45 -11.81
C GLY A 72 -21.61 4.66 -11.05
N ALA A 73 -20.48 5.18 -11.51
CA ALA A 73 -19.87 6.39 -11.01
C ALA A 73 -19.32 7.23 -12.16
N VAL A 74 -19.49 8.54 -12.07
CA VAL A 74 -18.78 9.51 -12.90
C VAL A 74 -17.72 10.18 -12.03
N PHE A 75 -16.47 10.06 -12.45
CA PHE A 75 -15.32 10.64 -11.79
C PHE A 75 -15.00 11.97 -12.47
N ILE A 76 -14.90 13.04 -11.70
CA ILE A 76 -14.79 14.42 -12.20
C ILE A 76 -13.58 15.08 -11.52
N ASP A 77 -12.58 15.41 -12.31
CA ASP A 77 -11.40 16.18 -11.94
C ASP A 77 -11.59 17.63 -12.41
N THR A 78 -11.76 18.56 -11.46
CA THR A 78 -12.09 19.95 -11.76
C THR A 78 -10.89 20.86 -11.88
N ASP A 79 -9.76 20.50 -11.27
CA ASP A 79 -8.51 21.26 -11.38
C ASP A 79 -7.52 20.66 -12.39
N ARG A 80 -7.84 19.47 -12.92
CA ARG A 80 -7.02 18.65 -13.83
C ARG A 80 -5.69 18.29 -13.24
N ASN A 81 -5.64 18.20 -11.91
CA ASN A 81 -4.47 17.78 -11.20
C ASN A 81 -4.74 16.38 -10.67
N SER A 82 -4.13 15.42 -11.36
CA SER A 82 -4.31 14.01 -11.11
C SER A 82 -3.80 13.58 -9.71
N GLY A 83 -2.95 14.40 -9.07
CA GLY A 83 -2.47 14.18 -7.70
C GLY A 83 -3.41 14.66 -6.59
N THR A 84 -4.55 15.27 -6.90
CA THR A 84 -5.52 15.81 -5.93
C THR A 84 -6.87 15.09 -6.02
N GLY A 85 -7.79 15.43 -5.12
CA GLY A 85 -9.19 15.05 -5.21
C GLY A 85 -9.76 14.33 -3.99
N TYR A 86 -11.00 13.85 -4.14
CA TYR A 86 -11.75 13.12 -3.12
C TYR A 86 -11.10 11.78 -2.77
N ASN A 87 -10.66 11.07 -3.80
CA ASN A 87 -9.94 9.80 -3.69
C ASN A 87 -8.54 9.99 -4.30
N LYS A 88 -7.51 9.90 -3.46
CA LYS A 88 -6.10 10.03 -3.89
C LYS A 88 -5.78 9.01 -5.00
N GLY A 89 -5.01 9.45 -5.99
CA GLY A 89 -4.47 8.61 -7.08
C GLY A 89 -5.40 8.40 -8.28
N ILE A 90 -6.62 8.95 -8.25
CA ILE A 90 -7.54 8.94 -9.41
C ILE A 90 -7.60 10.33 -10.07
N GLY A 91 -7.26 11.38 -9.32
CA GLY A 91 -7.40 12.78 -9.75
C GLY A 91 -8.81 13.35 -9.58
N ALA A 92 -9.80 12.54 -9.22
CA ALA A 92 -11.18 12.98 -9.17
C ALA A 92 -11.48 13.79 -7.90
N ASP A 93 -11.73 15.09 -8.05
CA ASP A 93 -12.26 15.97 -7.00
C ASP A 93 -13.67 15.57 -6.55
N TYR A 94 -14.45 15.04 -7.49
CA TYR A 94 -15.81 14.60 -7.24
C TYR A 94 -16.10 13.25 -7.85
N VAL A 95 -16.80 12.40 -7.11
CA VAL A 95 -17.35 11.14 -7.57
C VAL A 95 -18.87 11.22 -7.48
N TYR A 96 -19.53 11.30 -8.64
CA TYR A 96 -20.98 11.22 -8.74
C TYR A 96 -21.39 9.76 -8.89
N THR A 97 -21.90 9.16 -7.82
CA THR A 97 -22.42 7.79 -7.85
C THR A 97 -23.89 7.80 -8.21
N PHE A 98 -24.33 6.82 -8.99
CA PHE A 98 -25.73 6.64 -9.35
C PHE A 98 -26.12 5.17 -9.27
N SER A 99 -27.36 4.92 -8.86
CA SER A 99 -27.96 3.59 -8.93
C SER A 99 -29.44 3.73 -9.24
N VAL A 100 -29.86 2.98 -10.25
CA VAL A 100 -31.25 2.78 -10.64
C VAL A 100 -31.58 1.33 -10.39
N MET A 101 -32.48 1.11 -9.44
CA MET A 101 -32.99 -0.19 -9.08
C MET A 101 -34.44 -0.28 -9.54
N ASN A 102 -34.70 -1.14 -10.52
CA ASN A 102 -36.02 -1.38 -11.02
C ASN A 102 -36.82 -2.24 -10.02
N ILE A 103 -38.08 -1.88 -9.81
CA ILE A 103 -38.99 -2.61 -8.92
C ILE A 103 -40.20 -3.07 -9.72
N ILE A 104 -40.45 -4.38 -9.65
CA ILE A 104 -41.63 -4.98 -10.27
C ILE A 104 -42.91 -4.31 -9.73
N TYR A 105 -43.67 -3.69 -10.63
CA TYR A 105 -44.94 -2.97 -10.35
C TYR A 105 -44.82 -1.65 -9.56
N SER A 106 -43.64 -1.03 -9.51
CA SER A 106 -43.45 0.30 -8.94
C SER A 106 -42.57 1.16 -9.87
N ASP A 107 -42.55 2.46 -9.63
CA ASP A 107 -41.53 3.32 -10.19
C ASP A 107 -40.15 2.86 -9.68
N PRO A 108 -39.09 2.93 -10.51
CA PRO A 108 -37.74 2.55 -10.12
C PRO A 108 -37.25 3.43 -8.97
N ILE A 109 -36.43 2.84 -8.08
CA ILE A 109 -35.71 3.61 -7.07
C ILE A 109 -34.47 4.19 -7.74
N VAL A 110 -34.40 5.51 -7.77
CA VAL A 110 -33.23 6.24 -8.21
C VAL A 110 -32.50 6.79 -6.99
N SER A 111 -31.21 6.57 -6.93
CA SER A 111 -30.33 7.17 -5.93
C SER A 111 -29.10 7.76 -6.62
N ALA A 112 -28.67 8.90 -6.11
CA ALA A 112 -27.46 9.56 -6.55
C ALA A 112 -26.78 10.26 -5.36
N ALA A 113 -25.45 10.26 -5.36
CA ALA A 113 -24.65 10.99 -4.39
C ALA A 113 -23.45 11.63 -5.07
N LEU A 114 -22.93 12.70 -4.47
CA LEU A 114 -21.70 13.37 -4.88
C LEU A 114 -20.76 13.37 -3.68
N ASN A 115 -19.62 12.67 -3.76
CA ASN A 115 -18.72 12.45 -2.62
C ASN A 115 -19.46 11.94 -1.38
N ASP A 116 -20.27 10.89 -1.58
CA ASP A 116 -21.13 10.25 -0.58
C ASP A 116 -22.29 11.08 -0.01
N ASP A 117 -22.38 12.37 -0.35
CA ASP A 117 -23.51 13.22 0.02
C ASP A 117 -24.68 13.01 -0.95
N PRO A 118 -25.88 12.61 -0.47
CA PRO A 118 -27.04 12.40 -1.34
C PRO A 118 -27.42 13.68 -2.08
N VAL A 119 -27.62 13.56 -3.39
CA VAL A 119 -28.11 14.64 -4.24
C VAL A 119 -29.54 14.36 -4.70
N SER A 120 -30.21 15.39 -5.22
CA SER A 120 -31.59 15.28 -5.70
C SER A 120 -31.68 14.28 -6.85
N GLU A 121 -32.61 13.32 -6.80
CA GLU A 121 -32.89 12.37 -7.89
C GLU A 121 -33.10 13.02 -9.27
N ASN A 122 -33.55 14.29 -9.31
CA ASN A 122 -33.70 15.04 -10.57
C ASN A 122 -32.38 15.37 -11.29
N THR A 123 -31.21 15.15 -10.68
CA THR A 123 -29.92 15.25 -11.38
C THR A 123 -29.68 14.08 -12.31
N LEU A 124 -30.48 13.01 -12.22
CA LEU A 124 -30.40 11.83 -13.06
C LEU A 124 -31.70 11.63 -13.83
N SER A 125 -31.61 11.24 -15.10
CA SER A 125 -32.75 10.75 -15.86
C SER A 125 -32.34 9.66 -16.85
N ILE A 126 -33.24 8.72 -17.11
CA ILE A 126 -33.05 7.66 -18.09
C ILE A 126 -34.06 7.85 -19.23
N SER A 127 -33.61 7.67 -20.45
CA SER A 127 -34.43 7.73 -21.65
C SER A 127 -33.93 6.73 -22.68
N GLY A 128 -34.62 5.59 -22.82
CA GLY A 128 -34.19 4.49 -23.68
C GLY A 128 -32.81 3.97 -23.28
N ASN A 129 -31.86 4.01 -24.21
CA ASN A 129 -30.47 3.56 -24.01
C ASN A 129 -29.54 4.66 -23.47
N LYS A 130 -30.08 5.72 -22.88
CA LYS A 130 -29.31 6.87 -22.41
C LYS A 130 -29.56 7.17 -20.95
N LEU A 131 -28.50 7.45 -20.24
CA LEU A 131 -28.49 7.99 -18.89
C LEU A 131 -27.96 9.42 -18.96
N LEU A 132 -28.76 10.38 -18.47
CA LEU A 132 -28.43 11.80 -18.50
C LEU A 132 -28.26 12.30 -17.07
N ILE A 133 -27.08 12.87 -16.81
CA ILE A 133 -26.72 13.51 -15.55
C ILE A 133 -26.64 15.02 -15.78
N THR A 134 -27.27 15.79 -14.89
CA THR A 134 -27.22 17.25 -14.90
C THR A 134 -26.76 17.76 -13.55
N LEU A 135 -25.55 18.34 -13.52
CA LEU A 135 -24.91 18.86 -12.31
C LEU A 135 -24.70 20.37 -12.41
N PRO A 136 -25.19 21.17 -11.44
CA PRO A 136 -24.82 22.57 -11.36
C PRO A 136 -23.32 22.70 -11.11
N LEU A 137 -22.64 23.52 -11.91
CA LEU A 137 -21.20 23.81 -11.75
C LEU A 137 -20.85 24.35 -10.36
N GLY A 138 -21.78 25.09 -9.74
CA GLY A 138 -21.62 25.57 -8.37
C GLY A 138 -21.54 24.47 -7.30
N MET A 139 -21.98 23.24 -7.59
CA MET A 139 -21.78 22.08 -6.71
C MET A 139 -20.36 21.51 -6.83
N LEU A 140 -19.70 21.73 -7.97
CA LEU A 140 -18.35 21.26 -8.26
C LEU A 140 -17.28 22.31 -7.92
N GLY A 141 -17.68 23.51 -7.47
CA GLY A 141 -16.74 24.60 -7.22
C GLY A 141 -15.97 25.08 -8.47
N ASN A 142 -16.38 24.65 -9.67
CA ASN A 142 -15.72 24.94 -10.95
C ASN A 142 -16.59 25.90 -11.77
N ASP A 143 -16.13 27.11 -12.05
CA ASP A 143 -16.90 28.13 -12.76
C ASP A 143 -16.60 28.25 -14.27
N ASP A 144 -15.52 27.64 -14.75
CA ASP A 144 -15.12 27.69 -16.16
C ASP A 144 -15.53 26.42 -16.96
N GLY A 145 -15.87 25.35 -16.24
CA GLY A 145 -16.35 24.09 -16.79
C GLY A 145 -15.29 23.28 -17.53
N ASP A 146 -14.03 23.66 -17.42
CA ASP A 146 -12.88 22.91 -17.90
C ASP A 146 -12.58 21.83 -16.84
N MET A 147 -12.88 20.57 -17.18
CA MET A 147 -12.71 19.44 -16.27
C MET A 147 -12.41 18.19 -17.08
N ASP A 148 -11.83 17.20 -16.41
CA ASP A 148 -11.56 15.89 -16.97
C ASP A 148 -12.49 14.86 -16.30
N LEU A 149 -13.02 13.93 -17.10
CA LEU A 149 -13.99 12.96 -16.58
C LEU A 149 -13.92 11.60 -17.26
N PHE A 150 -14.31 10.57 -16.51
CA PHE A 150 -14.63 9.25 -17.04
C PHE A 150 -15.83 8.69 -16.30
N VAL A 151 -16.49 7.70 -16.90
CA VAL A 151 -17.61 6.98 -16.29
C VAL A 151 -17.27 5.51 -16.20
N ALA A 152 -17.73 4.88 -15.13
CA ALA A 152 -17.80 3.44 -15.03
C ALA A 152 -19.22 2.99 -14.68
N SER A 153 -19.62 1.82 -15.20
CA SER A 153 -20.96 1.28 -14.99
C SER A 153 -20.98 -0.23 -14.82
N HIS A 154 -21.94 -0.69 -14.03
CA HIS A 154 -22.18 -2.10 -13.76
C HIS A 154 -23.66 -2.31 -13.43
N SER A 155 -24.13 -3.56 -13.44
CA SER A 155 -25.49 -3.90 -13.00
C SER A 155 -25.71 -3.67 -11.49
N GLU A 156 -24.63 -3.69 -10.71
CA GLU A 156 -24.61 -3.52 -9.26
C GLU A 156 -23.41 -2.65 -8.83
N LEU A 157 -23.60 -1.66 -7.96
CA LEU A 157 -22.53 -0.72 -7.56
C LEU A 157 -21.73 -1.15 -6.33
N VAL A 158 -22.14 -2.20 -5.61
CA VAL A 158 -21.47 -2.54 -4.34
C VAL A 158 -20.12 -3.18 -4.65
N LYS A 159 -19.06 -2.34 -4.68
CA LYS A 159 -17.66 -2.75 -4.91
C LYS A 159 -17.52 -3.62 -6.17
N ALA A 160 -17.94 -3.09 -7.31
CA ALA A 160 -17.78 -3.79 -8.58
C ALA A 160 -16.30 -3.80 -8.98
N LEU A 161 -15.69 -5.00 -8.99
CA LEU A 161 -14.29 -5.23 -9.40
C LEU A 161 -14.15 -5.49 -10.91
N PHE A 162 -15.26 -5.70 -11.60
CA PHE A 162 -15.35 -5.81 -13.04
C PHE A 162 -16.56 -5.01 -13.50
N PHE A 163 -16.33 -4.08 -14.42
CA PHE A 163 -17.30 -3.09 -14.83
C PHE A 163 -16.91 -2.58 -16.21
N ASP A 164 -17.85 -1.90 -16.85
CA ASP A 164 -17.58 -1.17 -18.06
C ASP A 164 -17.09 0.24 -17.75
N ARG A 165 -16.20 0.79 -18.58
CA ARG A 165 -15.58 2.10 -18.36
C ARG A 165 -15.45 2.86 -19.68
N ALA A 166 -16.00 4.07 -19.74
CA ALA A 166 -15.83 4.96 -20.89
C ALA A 166 -15.15 6.28 -20.47
N PRO A 167 -14.10 6.72 -21.18
CA PRO A 167 -13.32 5.91 -22.14
C PRO A 167 -12.72 4.65 -21.48
N ASP A 168 -12.33 3.63 -22.24
CA ASP A 168 -11.63 2.44 -21.71
C ASP A 168 -10.38 2.76 -20.86
N TYR A 169 -9.70 3.86 -21.19
CA TYR A 169 -8.49 4.35 -20.52
C TYR A 169 -8.45 5.88 -20.58
N GLY A 170 -7.68 6.51 -19.69
CA GLY A 170 -7.59 7.97 -19.63
C GLY A 170 -8.91 8.65 -19.25
N VAL A 171 -9.05 9.93 -19.63
CA VAL A 171 -10.15 10.82 -19.25
C VAL A 171 -10.57 11.70 -20.42
N LEU A 172 -11.86 12.02 -20.53
CA LEU A 172 -12.39 12.98 -21.49
C LEU A 172 -12.27 14.40 -20.94
N ASN A 173 -11.61 15.30 -21.66
CA ASN A 173 -11.65 16.72 -21.35
C ASN A 173 -12.96 17.35 -21.87
N THR A 174 -13.76 17.94 -20.98
CA THR A 174 -15.08 18.51 -21.33
C THR A 174 -15.04 19.69 -22.28
N LYS A 175 -13.91 20.38 -22.38
CA LYS A 175 -13.76 21.62 -23.14
C LYS A 175 -13.22 21.39 -24.53
N THR A 176 -12.25 20.49 -24.67
CA THR A 176 -11.66 20.14 -25.97
C THR A 176 -12.39 18.97 -26.62
N GLY A 177 -13.02 18.10 -25.83
CA GLY A 177 -13.54 16.82 -26.30
C GLY A 177 -12.45 15.82 -26.67
N GLU A 178 -11.22 16.07 -26.23
CA GLU A 178 -10.08 15.19 -26.49
C GLU A 178 -9.90 14.23 -25.30
N LEU A 179 -9.45 13.02 -25.63
CA LEU A 179 -8.96 12.05 -24.66
C LEU A 179 -7.60 12.50 -24.12
N SER A 180 -7.46 12.54 -22.81
CA SER A 180 -6.23 12.81 -22.08
C SER A 180 -5.81 11.58 -21.29
N ILE A 181 -4.52 11.33 -21.20
CA ILE A 181 -3.94 10.28 -20.35
C ILE A 181 -3.09 10.98 -19.31
N SER A 182 -3.46 10.83 -18.05
CA SER A 182 -2.71 11.39 -16.93
C SER A 182 -1.52 10.49 -16.62
N GLY A 183 -0.34 11.08 -16.48
CA GLY A 183 0.87 10.36 -16.11
C GLY A 183 1.71 9.83 -17.29
N PRO A 184 2.63 8.90 -17.01
CA PRO A 184 3.55 8.37 -18.01
C PRO A 184 2.84 7.53 -19.07
N THR A 185 3.21 7.76 -20.35
CA THR A 185 2.63 7.09 -21.53
C THR A 185 3.58 6.05 -22.13
N GLY A 186 4.47 5.48 -21.31
CA GLY A 186 5.39 4.43 -21.74
C GLY A 186 4.65 3.11 -21.91
N ASN A 187 5.16 2.25 -22.80
CA ASN A 187 4.70 0.87 -22.89
C ASN A 187 5.77 -0.05 -22.30
N LEU A 188 5.37 -0.87 -21.33
CA LEU A 188 6.14 -1.97 -20.78
C LEU A 188 5.41 -3.28 -21.10
N ASP A 189 6.18 -4.32 -21.39
CA ASP A 189 5.68 -5.67 -21.67
C ASP A 189 6.72 -6.66 -21.17
N GLY A 190 6.33 -7.50 -20.22
CA GLY A 190 7.19 -8.45 -19.52
C GLY A 190 6.43 -9.72 -19.18
N SER A 191 7.15 -10.84 -19.17
CA SER A 191 6.59 -12.13 -18.73
C SER A 191 7.62 -12.89 -17.91
N PHE A 192 7.15 -13.52 -16.84
CA PHE A 192 7.92 -14.41 -15.99
C PHE A 192 7.23 -15.77 -15.96
N GLN A 193 8.03 -16.83 -15.92
CA GLN A 193 7.56 -18.21 -15.86
C GLN A 193 8.16 -18.85 -14.63
N ASP A 194 7.28 -19.36 -13.79
CA ASP A 194 7.63 -19.97 -12.53
C ASP A 194 7.53 -21.50 -12.60
N GLN A 195 8.02 -22.21 -11.59
CA GLN A 195 8.31 -23.65 -11.70
C GLN A 195 7.17 -24.52 -11.19
N THR A 196 6.14 -24.71 -12.04
CA THR A 196 4.98 -25.60 -11.79
C THR A 196 5.23 -26.78 -10.83
N GLY A 197 4.42 -26.84 -9.77
CA GLY A 197 4.38 -27.89 -8.76
C GLY A 197 5.44 -27.75 -7.67
N ASP A 198 5.99 -26.56 -7.46
CA ASP A 198 6.85 -26.19 -6.33
C ASP A 198 6.08 -25.78 -5.06
N SER A 199 4.78 -25.53 -5.17
CA SER A 199 3.86 -25.40 -4.02
C SER A 199 2.70 -26.40 -4.09
N GLU A 200 2.31 -26.96 -2.94
CA GLU A 200 1.08 -27.76 -2.84
C GLU A 200 -0.19 -26.90 -2.73
N GLY A 201 -0.04 -25.57 -2.56
CA GLY A 201 -1.09 -24.57 -2.43
C GLY A 201 -1.47 -23.90 -3.77
N ALA A 202 -1.86 -22.62 -3.70
CA ALA A 202 -2.25 -21.83 -4.87
C ALA A 202 -1.04 -21.43 -5.74
N ASP A 203 -0.48 -22.45 -6.40
CA ASP A 203 0.69 -22.43 -7.31
C ASP A 203 0.47 -21.48 -8.51
N ILE A 204 1.32 -20.46 -8.60
CA ILE A 204 1.39 -19.50 -9.70
C ILE A 204 2.49 -19.96 -10.66
N THR A 205 2.10 -20.30 -11.90
CA THR A 205 3.02 -20.76 -12.95
C THR A 205 3.57 -19.65 -13.84
N GLY A 206 2.99 -18.45 -13.79
CA GLY A 206 3.45 -17.33 -14.60
C GLY A 206 2.81 -16.00 -14.26
N VAL A 207 3.55 -14.93 -14.57
CA VAL A 207 3.14 -13.54 -14.38
C VAL A 207 3.43 -12.78 -15.67
N ASP A 208 2.39 -12.25 -16.31
CA ASP A 208 2.53 -11.30 -17.41
C ASP A 208 2.24 -9.88 -16.91
N ILE A 209 3.04 -8.91 -17.35
CA ILE A 209 2.95 -7.50 -16.97
C ILE A 209 2.88 -6.64 -18.22
N MET A 210 1.97 -5.68 -18.22
CA MET A 210 1.88 -4.67 -19.26
C MET A 210 1.54 -3.32 -18.65
N ALA A 211 2.41 -2.32 -18.81
CA ALA A 211 2.07 -0.93 -18.49
C ALA A 211 1.81 -0.19 -19.79
N HIS A 212 0.69 0.54 -19.88
CA HIS A 212 0.33 1.35 -21.04
C HIS A 212 -0.75 2.35 -20.66
N ASP A 213 -0.86 3.46 -21.39
CA ASP A 213 -1.98 4.40 -21.30
C ASP A 213 -2.39 4.83 -19.87
N GLY A 214 -1.42 4.93 -18.95
CA GLY A 214 -1.66 5.31 -17.54
C GLY A 214 -2.15 4.17 -16.63
N VAL A 215 -2.11 2.92 -17.08
CA VAL A 215 -2.48 1.73 -16.32
C VAL A 215 -1.36 0.68 -16.28
N LEU A 216 -1.34 -0.12 -15.21
CA LEU A 216 -0.55 -1.33 -15.03
C LEU A 216 -1.48 -2.54 -15.01
N ASP A 217 -1.37 -3.38 -16.03
CA ASP A 217 -2.04 -4.66 -16.14
C ASP A 217 -1.12 -5.79 -15.67
N LEU A 218 -1.64 -6.65 -14.80
CA LEU A 218 -0.99 -7.86 -14.29
C LEU A 218 -1.90 -9.06 -14.58
N LEU A 219 -1.34 -10.11 -15.16
CA LEU A 219 -2.02 -11.39 -15.39
C LEU A 219 -1.25 -12.49 -14.66
N LEU A 220 -1.83 -12.98 -13.56
CA LEU A 220 -1.32 -14.14 -12.84
C LEU A 220 -1.95 -15.40 -13.42
N THR A 221 -1.14 -16.40 -13.74
CA THR A 221 -1.59 -17.71 -14.24
C THR A 221 -1.26 -18.80 -13.26
N TYR A 222 -2.28 -19.50 -12.76
CA TYR A 222 -2.17 -20.57 -11.77
C TYR A 222 -2.14 -21.95 -12.43
N GLU A 223 -1.59 -22.93 -11.74
CA GLU A 223 -1.61 -24.33 -12.20
C GLU A 223 -3.05 -24.87 -12.30
N ASN A 224 -3.88 -24.54 -11.30
CA ASN A 224 -5.27 -24.98 -11.20
C ASN A 224 -6.24 -23.78 -11.31
N ASP A 225 -7.54 -24.06 -11.47
CA ASP A 225 -8.53 -23.00 -11.55
C ASP A 225 -8.59 -22.22 -10.23
N VAL A 226 -8.67 -20.89 -10.32
CA VAL A 226 -8.91 -19.98 -9.19
C VAL A 226 -10.37 -19.56 -9.10
N GLU A 227 -11.10 -19.64 -10.20
CA GLU A 227 -12.55 -19.44 -10.21
C GLU A 227 -13.25 -20.67 -9.62
N SER A 228 -14.26 -20.44 -8.77
CA SER A 228 -14.98 -21.54 -8.12
C SER A 228 -15.65 -22.46 -9.16
N GLY A 229 -15.27 -23.73 -9.19
CA GLY A 229 -15.71 -24.65 -10.24
C GLY A 229 -15.05 -26.03 -10.20
N SER A 230 -15.09 -26.75 -11.32
CA SER A 230 -14.40 -28.03 -11.47
C SER A 230 -12.92 -27.80 -11.78
N GLY A 231 -12.01 -28.23 -10.92
CA GLY A 231 -10.57 -27.95 -11.08
C GLY A 231 -10.07 -26.82 -10.18
N PHE A 232 -10.97 -26.23 -9.38
CA PHE A 232 -10.64 -25.28 -8.33
C PHE A 232 -9.87 -25.94 -7.17
N TYR A 233 -8.97 -25.20 -6.52
CA TYR A 233 -8.21 -25.64 -5.33
C TYR A 233 -9.10 -26.19 -4.19
N GLY A 234 -10.37 -25.78 -4.17
CA GLY A 234 -11.37 -26.27 -3.21
C GLY A 234 -11.52 -25.40 -1.97
N GLU A 235 -10.68 -24.38 -1.83
CA GLU A 235 -10.60 -23.44 -0.71
C GLU A 235 -10.36 -22.03 -1.24
N ASP A 236 -10.64 -21.02 -0.40
CA ASP A 236 -10.38 -19.64 -0.77
C ASP A 236 -8.88 -19.37 -0.92
N ILE A 237 -8.53 -18.73 -2.03
CA ILE A 237 -7.19 -18.27 -2.35
C ILE A 237 -7.05 -16.85 -1.83
N ASN A 238 -5.95 -16.59 -1.17
CA ASN A 238 -5.53 -15.24 -0.79
C ASN A 238 -4.16 -15.00 -1.39
N GLY A 239 -3.85 -13.73 -1.65
CA GLY A 239 -2.51 -13.38 -2.04
C GLY A 239 -2.17 -11.93 -1.81
N TRP A 240 -0.87 -11.68 -1.88
CA TRP A 240 -0.24 -10.39 -1.69
C TRP A 240 0.64 -10.08 -2.90
N ILE A 241 0.36 -8.99 -3.59
CA ILE A 241 1.27 -8.47 -4.62
C ILE A 241 2.04 -7.32 -4.00
N PHE A 242 3.32 -7.55 -3.70
CA PHE A 242 4.23 -6.54 -3.17
C PHE A 242 4.84 -5.75 -4.33
N ILE A 243 4.76 -4.43 -4.22
CA ILE A 243 5.21 -3.47 -5.24
C ILE A 243 6.14 -2.48 -4.56
N ASP A 244 7.40 -2.55 -4.97
CA ASP A 244 8.44 -1.54 -4.72
C ASP A 244 8.50 -0.66 -5.97
N SER A 245 7.96 0.54 -5.87
CA SER A 245 7.70 1.40 -7.02
C SER A 245 8.92 2.17 -7.46
N ASP A 246 9.69 2.70 -6.51
CA ASP A 246 10.88 3.48 -6.79
C ASP A 246 12.18 2.64 -6.84
N GLN A 247 12.08 1.34 -6.56
CA GLN A 247 13.18 0.39 -6.53
C GLN A 247 14.22 0.74 -5.44
N ASP A 248 13.79 1.40 -4.36
CA ASP A 248 14.64 1.82 -3.25
C ASP A 248 14.24 1.09 -1.95
N ILE A 249 15.22 0.46 -1.29
CA ILE A 249 14.99 -0.16 0.03
C ILE A 249 14.81 0.87 1.13
N ALA A 250 15.17 2.14 0.89
CA ALA A 250 15.02 3.22 1.86
C ALA A 250 13.57 3.69 2.05
N THR A 251 12.69 3.32 1.13
CA THR A 251 11.27 3.65 1.11
C THR A 251 10.43 2.41 1.40
N GLY A 252 9.12 2.59 1.47
CA GLY A 252 8.19 1.52 1.78
C GLY A 252 7.93 1.27 3.27
N PHE A 253 6.89 0.47 3.50
CA PHE A 253 6.34 0.20 4.83
C PHE A 253 6.56 -1.25 5.30
N THR A 254 7.02 -2.12 4.41
CA THR A 254 7.32 -3.54 4.68
C THR A 254 8.39 -4.04 3.71
N ASN A 255 8.86 -5.27 3.89
CA ASN A 255 9.68 -6.00 2.92
C ASN A 255 9.02 -7.33 2.52
N THR A 256 9.73 -8.11 1.71
CA THR A 256 9.34 -9.45 1.22
C THR A 256 9.98 -10.59 2.00
N GLU A 257 10.39 -10.33 3.25
CA GLU A 257 11.07 -11.27 4.17
C GLU A 257 12.38 -11.86 3.65
N GLN A 258 12.93 -11.29 2.58
CA GLN A 258 14.25 -11.66 2.06
C GLN A 258 15.31 -11.42 3.14
N ALA A 259 16.33 -12.29 3.17
CA ALA A 259 17.41 -12.23 4.13
C ALA A 259 18.77 -12.13 3.40
N PRO A 260 19.37 -10.92 3.28
CA PRO A 260 18.92 -9.64 3.84
C PRO A 260 17.75 -8.99 3.06
N PRO A 261 16.96 -8.09 3.71
CA PRO A 261 15.93 -7.30 3.03
C PRO A 261 16.53 -6.57 1.85
N SER A 262 15.90 -6.66 0.68
CA SER A 262 16.47 -6.09 -0.56
C SER A 262 15.55 -5.10 -1.27
N PHE A 263 14.26 -5.07 -0.91
CA PHE A 263 13.23 -4.26 -1.54
C PHE A 263 12.35 -3.60 -0.47
N GLY A 264 12.11 -2.30 -0.61
CA GLY A 264 11.24 -1.50 0.25
C GLY A 264 9.85 -1.43 -0.37
N ILE A 265 8.85 -2.06 0.25
CA ILE A 265 7.53 -2.19 -0.37
C ILE A 265 6.67 -0.95 -0.10
N ASP A 266 6.42 -0.17 -1.14
CA ASP A 266 5.57 1.03 -1.11
C ASP A 266 4.08 0.71 -1.14
N TYR A 267 3.73 -0.35 -1.87
CA TYR A 267 2.35 -0.78 -2.07
C TYR A 267 2.20 -2.29 -1.97
N ARG A 268 1.10 -2.74 -1.37
CA ARG A 268 0.74 -4.16 -1.34
C ARG A 268 -0.71 -4.36 -1.72
N ILE A 269 -0.98 -5.20 -2.69
CA ILE A 269 -2.36 -5.55 -3.06
C ILE A 269 -2.74 -6.81 -2.32
N ASP A 270 -3.75 -6.69 -1.47
CA ASP A 270 -4.35 -7.81 -0.76
C ASP A 270 -5.58 -8.26 -1.57
N TYR A 271 -5.60 -9.51 -2.03
CA TYR A 271 -6.74 -10.08 -2.74
C TYR A 271 -7.21 -11.40 -2.16
N THR A 272 -8.49 -11.68 -2.36
CA THR A 272 -9.14 -12.95 -1.98
C THR A 272 -10.03 -13.41 -3.14
N ILE A 273 -10.00 -14.71 -3.44
CA ILE A 273 -10.86 -15.35 -4.43
C ILE A 273 -11.37 -16.66 -3.83
N GLY A 274 -12.67 -16.78 -3.64
CA GLY A 274 -13.23 -18.08 -3.29
C GLY A 274 -14.70 -18.09 -2.89
N PRO A 275 -15.27 -19.29 -2.73
CA PRO A 275 -16.68 -19.47 -2.41
C PRO A 275 -17.07 -19.04 -0.98
N MET A 276 -16.13 -18.94 -0.03
CA MET A 276 -16.48 -18.63 1.37
C MET A 276 -16.38 -17.13 1.69
N LEU A 277 -15.28 -16.48 1.32
CA LEU A 277 -15.00 -15.07 1.56
C LEU A 277 -15.42 -14.19 0.37
N GLY A 278 -15.70 -14.80 -0.79
CA GLY A 278 -16.04 -14.09 -2.02
C GLY A 278 -14.79 -13.66 -2.80
N THR A 279 -15.00 -12.71 -3.70
CA THR A 279 -13.91 -12.07 -4.45
C THR A 279 -13.73 -10.67 -3.90
N ASP A 280 -12.52 -10.35 -3.46
CA ASP A 280 -12.19 -9.02 -2.99
C ASP A 280 -10.76 -8.61 -3.33
N ALA A 281 -10.53 -7.30 -3.45
CA ALA A 281 -9.22 -6.72 -3.62
C ALA A 281 -9.11 -5.33 -2.95
N SER A 282 -7.94 -5.03 -2.42
CA SER A 282 -7.59 -3.73 -1.84
C SER A 282 -6.12 -3.42 -1.99
N LEU A 283 -5.79 -2.14 -2.18
CA LEU A 283 -4.44 -1.63 -2.18
C LEU A 283 -4.09 -1.12 -0.78
N LYS A 284 -2.99 -1.60 -0.23
CA LYS A 284 -2.42 -1.15 1.03
C LYS A 284 -1.20 -0.27 0.76
N THR A 285 -1.15 0.86 1.43
CA THR A 285 -0.06 1.84 1.29
C THR A 285 0.17 2.56 2.62
N GLU A 286 1.24 3.33 2.74
CA GLU A 286 1.47 4.16 3.91
C GLU A 286 0.38 5.23 4.06
N ASN A 287 -0.11 5.42 5.28
CA ASN A 287 -1.10 6.43 5.61
C ASN A 287 -0.42 7.75 5.95
N GLU A 288 0.00 8.51 4.93
CA GLU A 288 0.62 9.83 5.08
C GLU A 288 -0.23 10.85 5.89
N GLU A 289 -1.53 10.61 6.02
CA GLU A 289 -2.43 11.49 6.77
C GLU A 289 -2.42 11.21 8.28
N SER A 290 -1.87 10.08 8.69
CA SER A 290 -1.71 9.72 10.10
C SER A 290 -0.78 10.69 10.82
N ASP A 291 -1.18 11.07 12.02
CA ASP A 291 -0.30 11.80 12.94
C ASP A 291 0.93 10.97 13.32
N LEU A 292 0.84 9.64 13.32
CA LEU A 292 1.97 8.75 13.62
C LEU A 292 2.97 8.70 12.47
N THR A 293 2.50 8.59 11.23
CA THR A 293 3.34 8.74 10.04
C THR A 293 4.06 10.08 10.01
N ARG A 294 3.39 11.18 10.34
CA ARG A 294 4.04 12.50 10.47
C ARG A 294 5.06 12.58 11.60
N MET A 295 4.96 11.72 12.60
CA MET A 295 5.93 11.60 13.68
C MET A 295 7.10 10.67 13.34
N GLY A 296 7.02 9.95 12.21
CA GLY A 296 8.06 9.04 11.72
C GLY A 296 7.75 7.55 11.88
N TYR A 297 6.54 7.15 12.27
CA TYR A 297 6.14 5.74 12.44
C TYR A 297 5.33 5.22 11.25
N THR A 298 5.46 3.94 10.92
CA THR A 298 4.66 3.36 9.83
C THR A 298 3.24 3.05 10.29
N GLU A 299 2.26 3.76 9.72
CA GLU A 299 0.85 3.36 9.73
C GLU A 299 0.41 3.12 8.28
N THR A 300 -0.40 2.09 8.05
CA THR A 300 -0.87 1.74 6.70
C THR A 300 -2.36 1.98 6.56
N GLY A 301 -2.77 2.45 5.38
CA GLY A 301 -4.16 2.63 4.98
C GLY A 301 -4.55 1.61 3.90
N GLY A 302 -5.84 1.24 3.88
CA GLY A 302 -6.41 0.39 2.84
C GLY A 302 -7.32 1.18 1.91
N ILE A 303 -7.07 1.07 0.62
CA ILE A 303 -7.90 1.60 -0.47
C ILE A 303 -8.63 0.43 -1.11
N SER A 304 -9.96 0.42 -1.05
CA SER A 304 -10.74 -0.60 -1.77
C SER A 304 -10.57 -0.43 -3.28
N LEU A 305 -10.32 -1.52 -4.00
CA LEU A 305 -10.28 -1.49 -5.46
C LEU A 305 -11.69 -1.63 -6.05
N GLY A 306 -11.87 -1.11 -7.27
CA GLY A 306 -13.11 -1.15 -8.02
C GLY A 306 -14.07 0.00 -7.74
N VAL A 307 -15.18 0.01 -8.47
CA VAL A 307 -16.18 1.08 -8.46
C VAL A 307 -17.09 0.91 -7.22
N PRO A 308 -17.42 1.99 -6.49
CA PRO A 308 -17.27 3.41 -6.86
C PRO A 308 -15.98 4.07 -6.38
N TYR A 309 -15.01 3.32 -5.86
CA TYR A 309 -13.81 3.89 -5.23
C TYR A 309 -12.80 4.37 -6.26
N ASN A 310 -12.50 3.53 -7.25
CA ASN A 310 -11.58 3.77 -8.36
C ASN A 310 -11.95 2.93 -9.58
N ASP A 311 -11.18 3.08 -10.64
CA ASP A 311 -11.27 2.33 -11.89
C ASP A 311 -10.27 1.18 -11.99
N ALA A 312 -9.74 0.69 -10.86
CA ALA A 312 -9.00 -0.58 -10.86
C ALA A 312 -9.94 -1.76 -11.09
N MET A 313 -9.50 -2.76 -11.85
CA MET A 313 -10.25 -3.99 -12.11
C MET A 313 -9.54 -5.20 -11.55
N PHE A 314 -10.30 -6.17 -11.05
CA PHE A 314 -9.81 -7.45 -10.55
C PHE A 314 -10.76 -8.57 -11.00
N ILE A 315 -10.27 -9.45 -11.87
CA ILE A 315 -11.08 -10.41 -12.60
C ILE A 315 -10.44 -11.81 -12.50
N PRO A 316 -10.90 -12.68 -11.59
CA PRO A 316 -10.60 -14.09 -11.65
C PRO A 316 -11.41 -14.77 -12.77
N SER A 317 -10.76 -15.58 -13.60
CA SER A 317 -11.38 -16.31 -14.71
C SER A 317 -10.63 -17.60 -15.00
N GLY A 318 -11.26 -18.75 -14.78
CA GLY A 318 -10.59 -20.05 -14.92
C GLY A 318 -9.37 -20.15 -14.00
N ASN A 319 -8.18 -20.38 -14.57
CA ASN A 319 -6.89 -20.44 -13.86
C ASN A 319 -6.11 -19.11 -13.88
N GLN A 320 -6.77 -18.00 -14.22
CA GLN A 320 -6.10 -16.70 -14.35
C GLN A 320 -6.73 -15.65 -13.46
N VAL A 321 -5.90 -14.72 -13.01
CA VAL A 321 -6.33 -13.49 -12.32
C VAL A 321 -5.78 -12.31 -13.10
N PHE A 322 -6.69 -11.51 -13.65
CA PHE A 322 -6.35 -10.24 -14.29
C PHE A 322 -6.57 -9.10 -13.31
N LEU A 323 -5.57 -8.24 -13.18
CA LEU A 323 -5.61 -7.04 -12.36
C LEU A 323 -5.19 -5.85 -13.21
N ARG A 324 -6.02 -4.80 -13.26
CA ARG A 324 -5.69 -3.51 -13.86
C ARG A 324 -5.64 -2.46 -12.77
N LEU A 325 -4.52 -1.77 -12.65
CA LEU A 325 -4.32 -0.67 -11.71
C LEU A 325 -4.06 0.64 -12.46
N PRO A 326 -4.81 1.70 -12.19
CA PRO A 326 -4.42 3.05 -12.58
C PRO A 326 -3.07 3.39 -11.93
N LEU A 327 -2.08 3.81 -12.72
CA LEU A 327 -0.76 4.19 -12.21
C LEU A 327 -0.81 5.39 -11.26
N GLY A 328 -1.88 6.20 -11.31
CA GLY A 328 -2.12 7.24 -10.33
C GLY A 328 -2.29 6.72 -8.90
N LEU A 329 -2.80 5.49 -8.70
CA LEU A 329 -2.85 4.85 -7.38
C LEU A 329 -1.45 4.46 -6.86
N LEU A 330 -0.45 4.43 -7.74
CA LEU A 330 0.95 4.14 -7.43
C LEU A 330 1.83 5.40 -7.55
N GLY A 331 1.25 6.60 -7.35
CA GLY A 331 2.01 7.85 -7.36
C GLY A 331 2.45 8.33 -8.76
N TYR A 332 1.83 7.83 -9.83
CA TYR A 332 2.22 8.08 -11.23
C TYR A 332 3.60 7.53 -11.61
N ASP A 333 3.94 6.36 -11.07
CA ASP A 333 5.09 5.58 -11.52
C ASP A 333 5.02 5.31 -13.04
N ASP A 334 6.18 5.16 -13.70
CA ASP A 334 6.25 4.81 -15.12
C ASP A 334 6.02 3.32 -15.44
N GLY A 335 5.56 2.58 -14.42
CA GLY A 335 5.23 1.17 -14.44
C GLY A 335 6.46 0.29 -14.23
N LYS A 336 7.65 0.87 -13.96
CA LYS A 336 8.91 0.12 -13.73
C LYS A 336 9.12 -0.15 -12.25
N VAL A 337 8.31 -1.05 -11.74
CA VAL A 337 8.33 -1.51 -10.35
C VAL A 337 9.08 -2.84 -10.20
N ASN A 338 9.55 -3.11 -8.99
CA ASN A 338 9.92 -4.45 -8.53
C ASN A 338 8.69 -5.15 -7.93
N LEU A 339 8.44 -6.39 -8.35
CA LEU A 339 7.23 -7.13 -7.98
C LEU A 339 7.55 -8.51 -7.39
N VAL A 340 6.88 -8.84 -6.30
CA VAL A 340 6.84 -10.18 -5.69
C VAL A 340 5.38 -10.53 -5.42
N VAL A 341 4.95 -11.75 -5.75
CA VAL A 341 3.59 -12.22 -5.53
C VAL A 341 3.63 -13.39 -4.57
N ASP A 342 2.97 -13.25 -3.44
CA ASP A 342 2.68 -14.38 -2.55
C ASP A 342 1.24 -14.85 -2.77
N SER A 343 1.05 -16.16 -2.74
CA SER A 343 -0.26 -16.79 -2.92
C SER A 343 -0.40 -18.00 -2.01
N PHE A 344 -1.53 -18.11 -1.32
CA PHE A 344 -1.75 -19.15 -0.32
C PHE A 344 -3.24 -19.48 -0.18
N THR A 345 -3.52 -20.72 0.21
CA THR A 345 -4.87 -21.12 0.63
C THR A 345 -5.00 -21.00 2.14
N VAL A 346 -6.16 -20.55 2.61
CA VAL A 346 -6.44 -20.51 4.05
C VAL A 346 -6.95 -21.88 4.48
N ASP A 347 -6.02 -22.80 4.78
CA ASP A 347 -6.36 -23.99 5.56
C ASP A 347 -6.71 -23.56 7.00
N GLY A 348 -7.57 -24.31 7.68
CA GLY A 348 -7.92 -24.09 9.09
C GLY A 348 -6.73 -24.21 10.08
N SER A 349 -5.51 -24.37 9.57
CA SER A 349 -4.25 -24.26 10.27
C SER A 349 -3.43 -23.13 9.65
N LEU A 350 -2.90 -22.21 10.46
CA LEU A 350 -1.99 -21.11 10.06
C LEU A 350 -0.62 -21.63 9.54
N SER A 351 -0.59 -22.83 8.97
CA SER A 351 0.58 -23.52 8.42
C SER A 351 0.39 -23.87 6.93
N GLY A 352 -0.54 -23.22 6.23
CA GLY A 352 -0.69 -23.38 4.79
C GLY A 352 0.62 -23.04 4.08
N GLU A 353 0.97 -23.82 3.05
CA GLU A 353 2.11 -23.51 2.20
C GLU A 353 1.82 -22.22 1.43
N MET A 354 2.76 -21.28 1.49
CA MET A 354 2.72 -20.02 0.75
C MET A 354 3.62 -20.17 -0.46
N GLU A 355 3.03 -20.00 -1.63
CA GLU A 355 3.74 -19.81 -2.89
C GLU A 355 4.28 -18.38 -2.96
N GLN A 356 5.48 -18.20 -3.52
CA GLN A 356 6.08 -16.90 -3.75
C GLN A 356 6.71 -16.87 -5.15
N VAL A 357 6.25 -15.95 -6.00
CA VAL A 357 6.78 -15.74 -7.35
C VAL A 357 7.38 -14.32 -7.45
N PRO A 358 8.67 -14.17 -7.75
CA PRO A 358 9.67 -15.23 -7.93
C PRO A 358 9.98 -15.97 -6.63
N ASP A 359 10.30 -17.26 -6.74
CA ASP A 359 10.77 -18.17 -5.68
C ASP A 359 11.52 -17.46 -4.52
N PHE A 360 11.23 -17.84 -3.28
CA PHE A 360 11.88 -17.24 -2.10
C PHE A 360 13.42 -17.29 -2.19
N GLY A 361 14.07 -16.14 -1.99
CA GLY A 361 15.52 -16.01 -2.11
C GLY A 361 16.02 -15.79 -3.54
N LYS A 362 15.16 -15.55 -4.53
CA LYS A 362 15.58 -15.30 -5.93
C LYS A 362 15.61 -13.82 -6.32
N GLY A 363 14.97 -12.94 -5.55
CA GLY A 363 14.87 -11.52 -5.86
C GLY A 363 13.43 -11.09 -6.15
N ALA A 364 13.27 -10.04 -6.95
CA ALA A 364 11.97 -9.53 -7.39
C ALA A 364 11.92 -9.44 -8.92
N LEU A 365 10.72 -9.46 -9.49
CA LEU A 365 10.52 -9.26 -10.92
C LEU A 365 10.59 -7.76 -11.25
N ASP A 366 11.59 -7.35 -12.01
CA ASP A 366 11.70 -6.00 -12.56
C ASP A 366 10.84 -5.90 -13.81
N THR A 367 9.71 -5.22 -13.67
CA THR A 367 8.74 -4.98 -14.75
C THR A 367 9.32 -4.16 -15.91
N GLY A 368 10.34 -3.35 -15.65
CA GLY A 368 11.02 -2.53 -16.66
C GLY A 368 11.93 -3.33 -17.59
N THR A 369 12.47 -4.45 -17.11
CA THR A 369 13.40 -5.30 -17.88
C THR A 369 12.89 -6.72 -18.14
N GLY A 370 11.80 -7.13 -17.47
CA GLY A 370 11.29 -8.51 -17.50
C GLY A 370 12.28 -9.53 -16.91
N SER A 371 13.22 -9.07 -16.07
CA SER A 371 14.27 -9.89 -15.46
C SER A 371 14.15 -9.86 -13.94
N LEU A 372 14.91 -10.72 -13.25
CA LEU A 372 14.96 -10.67 -11.80
C LEU A 372 15.96 -9.61 -11.33
N SER A 373 15.47 -8.67 -10.51
CA SER A 373 16.29 -7.80 -9.66
C SER A 373 16.98 -8.65 -8.60
N PRO A 374 18.32 -8.63 -8.52
CA PRO A 374 19.07 -9.48 -7.59
C PRO A 374 18.91 -9.01 -6.14
N LEU A 375 19.08 -9.95 -5.20
CA LEU A 375 19.18 -9.64 -3.77
C LEU A 375 20.45 -8.85 -3.45
N LEU A 376 20.38 -8.06 -2.37
CA LEU A 376 21.54 -7.40 -1.80
C LEU A 376 22.56 -8.43 -1.30
N THR A 377 23.82 -8.17 -1.60
CA THR A 377 24.95 -8.98 -1.16
C THR A 377 26.11 -8.08 -0.77
N TYR A 378 26.95 -8.54 0.15
CA TYR A 378 28.15 -7.80 0.50
C TYR A 378 29.05 -7.62 -0.74
N THR A 379 29.43 -6.38 -1.02
CA THR A 379 30.39 -6.04 -2.08
C THR A 379 31.78 -6.61 -1.76
N GLU A 380 32.12 -6.70 -0.47
CA GLU A 380 33.39 -7.21 0.03
C GLU A 380 33.18 -8.14 1.23
N ASN A 381 34.26 -8.74 1.77
CA ASN A 381 34.13 -9.57 2.97
C ASN A 381 33.66 -8.70 4.16
N PRO A 382 32.59 -9.10 4.86
CA PRO A 382 32.14 -8.38 6.03
C PRO A 382 33.14 -8.48 7.19
N VAL A 383 33.00 -7.55 8.15
CA VAL A 383 33.65 -7.62 9.45
C VAL A 383 32.80 -8.50 10.35
N GLU A 384 33.39 -9.56 10.88
CA GLU A 384 32.73 -10.50 11.80
C GLU A 384 33.29 -10.33 13.22
N ILE A 385 32.39 -10.16 14.19
CA ILE A 385 32.67 -10.19 15.62
C ILE A 385 31.88 -11.34 16.24
N ASN A 386 32.59 -12.34 16.73
CA ASN A 386 31.99 -13.49 17.40
C ASN A 386 31.86 -13.16 18.89
N ASP A 387 30.69 -13.47 19.43
CA ASP A 387 30.36 -13.25 20.84
C ASP A 387 30.17 -14.59 21.57
N PRO A 388 30.69 -14.77 22.80
CA PRO A 388 30.72 -16.07 23.47
C PRO A 388 29.37 -16.52 24.07
N ALA A 389 28.56 -17.24 23.29
CA ALA A 389 27.30 -17.85 23.74
C ALA A 389 27.22 -18.27 25.23
N GLY A 390 26.16 -17.82 25.91
CA GLY A 390 25.84 -18.09 27.31
C GLY A 390 26.53 -17.18 28.32
N ASP A 391 27.00 -16.01 27.89
CA ASP A 391 27.51 -14.94 28.74
C ASP A 391 26.51 -13.79 28.95
N SER A 392 25.34 -13.85 28.31
CA SER A 392 24.16 -13.06 28.68
C SER A 392 23.84 -13.17 30.18
N THR A 393 23.50 -12.02 30.77
CA THR A 393 23.05 -11.92 32.17
C THR A 393 21.52 -12.04 32.33
N GLY A 394 20.81 -12.39 31.25
CA GLY A 394 19.36 -12.48 31.16
C GLY A 394 18.71 -13.68 31.87
N PHE A 395 17.38 -13.79 31.73
CA PHE A 395 16.55 -14.72 32.50
C PHE A 395 16.07 -15.96 31.72
N GLY A 396 16.56 -16.19 30.49
CA GLY A 396 16.35 -17.43 29.72
C GLY A 396 15.28 -17.38 28.64
N TYR A 397 15.23 -16.30 27.87
CA TYR A 397 14.67 -16.23 26.50
C TYR A 397 15.84 -15.82 25.60
N ASP A 398 16.18 -16.61 24.58
CA ASP A 398 17.54 -16.60 24.04
C ASP A 398 17.82 -15.51 22.97
N GLY A 399 16.87 -14.63 22.68
CA GLY A 399 17.08 -13.36 21.96
C GLY A 399 17.77 -12.30 22.83
N ASP A 400 18.19 -12.67 24.04
CA ASP A 400 19.04 -11.86 24.91
C ASP A 400 20.55 -12.17 24.80
N ASP A 401 20.96 -13.26 24.13
CA ASP A 401 22.35 -13.76 24.06
C ASP A 401 22.87 -13.72 22.62
N LEU A 402 23.70 -12.72 22.31
CA LEU A 402 24.33 -12.51 21.02
C LEU A 402 25.44 -13.55 20.83
N THR A 403 25.66 -13.96 19.58
CA THR A 403 26.72 -14.90 19.21
C THR A 403 27.53 -14.45 18.01
N LEU A 404 26.95 -13.60 17.16
CA LEU A 404 27.63 -13.01 16.01
C LEU A 404 27.06 -11.63 15.70
N VAL A 405 27.95 -10.68 15.44
CA VAL A 405 27.66 -9.46 14.69
C VAL A 405 28.52 -9.46 13.43
N GLU A 406 27.88 -9.52 12.28
CA GLU A 406 28.51 -9.40 10.97
C GLU A 406 28.05 -8.09 10.33
N ALA A 407 28.98 -7.29 9.81
CA ALA A 407 28.66 -6.00 9.20
C ALA A 407 29.51 -5.71 7.96
N GLY A 408 28.89 -5.12 6.95
CA GLY A 408 29.54 -4.76 5.69
C GLY A 408 28.64 -3.87 4.84
N TYR A 409 28.95 -3.75 3.55
CA TYR A 409 28.19 -2.90 2.64
C TYR A 409 27.79 -3.62 1.35
N SER A 410 26.62 -3.25 0.84
CA SER A 410 26.20 -3.38 -0.55
C SER A 410 25.99 -1.97 -1.09
N ASP A 411 26.94 -1.47 -1.88
CA ASP A 411 26.94 -0.06 -2.35
C ASP A 411 26.69 0.97 -1.22
N ASN A 412 25.56 1.68 -1.23
CA ASN A 412 25.18 2.69 -0.23
C ASN A 412 24.36 2.13 0.94
N ILE A 413 24.25 0.80 1.06
CA ILE A 413 23.43 0.13 2.07
C ILE A 413 24.36 -0.66 2.98
N MET A 414 24.32 -0.36 4.28
CA MET A 414 24.98 -1.17 5.30
C MET A 414 24.18 -2.45 5.50
N LEU A 415 24.83 -3.60 5.32
CA LEU A 415 24.24 -4.89 5.66
C LEU A 415 24.75 -5.30 7.05
N LEU A 416 23.84 -5.64 7.95
CA LEU A 416 24.18 -6.25 9.24
C LEU A 416 23.46 -7.58 9.42
N THR A 417 24.15 -8.55 9.99
CA THR A 417 23.56 -9.77 10.51
C THR A 417 23.86 -9.88 12.00
N ILE A 418 22.81 -10.08 12.79
CA ILE A 418 22.89 -10.31 14.24
C ILE A 418 22.39 -11.74 14.49
N GLU A 419 23.24 -12.59 15.05
CA GLU A 419 22.90 -13.95 15.44
C GLU A 419 22.77 -14.07 16.95
N TYR A 420 21.72 -14.75 17.38
CA TYR A 420 21.42 -15.08 18.77
C TYR A 420 21.66 -16.56 19.03
N SER A 421 21.88 -16.97 20.28
CA SER A 421 22.01 -18.40 20.60
C SER A 421 20.72 -19.18 20.31
N GLU A 422 19.56 -18.55 20.52
CA GLU A 422 18.23 -18.96 20.06
C GLU A 422 17.37 -17.70 19.90
N LEU A 423 16.30 -17.74 19.11
CA LEU A 423 15.42 -16.58 18.92
C LEU A 423 14.00 -17.10 18.77
N GLU A 424 13.11 -16.69 19.65
CA GLU A 424 11.69 -17.06 19.60
C GLU A 424 10.83 -15.89 19.08
N LEU A 425 9.63 -16.21 18.58
CA LEU A 425 8.66 -15.19 18.13
C LEU A 425 8.18 -14.27 19.28
N ASP A 426 8.41 -14.64 20.54
CA ASP A 426 8.08 -13.84 21.72
C ASP A 426 9.26 -13.84 22.71
N ASP A 427 10.31 -13.10 22.35
CA ASP A 427 11.55 -13.09 23.12
C ASP A 427 11.58 -11.99 24.20
N GLY A 428 10.85 -10.89 23.99
CA GLY A 428 10.75 -9.77 24.94
C GLY A 428 12.06 -9.01 25.19
N ALA A 429 13.19 -9.51 24.69
CA ALA A 429 14.46 -8.81 24.59
C ALA A 429 14.38 -7.72 23.51
N ILE A 430 15.14 -6.65 23.74
CA ILE A 430 15.23 -5.51 22.83
C ILE A 430 16.67 -5.37 22.40
N THR A 431 16.87 -5.35 21.10
CA THR A 431 18.19 -5.19 20.52
C THR A 431 18.36 -3.76 20.04
N THR A 432 19.44 -3.14 20.47
CA THR A 432 19.82 -1.79 20.05
C THR A 432 21.17 -1.83 19.36
N ILE A 433 21.22 -1.32 18.14
CA ILE A 433 22.44 -1.07 17.38
C ILE A 433 22.75 0.41 17.49
N PHE A 434 23.95 0.73 17.93
CA PHE A 434 24.43 2.10 18.05
C PHE A 434 25.39 2.42 16.92
N PHE A 435 25.23 3.59 16.31
CA PHE A 435 26.09 4.09 15.23
C PHE A 435 26.73 5.42 15.64
N ASP A 436 28.06 5.42 15.77
CA ASP A 436 28.91 6.60 15.89
C ASP A 436 29.40 6.94 14.48
N THR A 437 28.72 7.89 13.83
CA THR A 437 28.94 8.25 12.42
C THR A 437 30.01 9.31 12.25
N ASP A 438 30.28 10.12 13.28
CA ASP A 438 31.34 11.14 13.23
C ASP A 438 32.73 10.60 13.63
N GLN A 439 32.78 9.38 14.18
CA GLN A 439 33.96 8.70 14.71
C GLN A 439 34.74 9.59 15.69
N GLY A 440 34.00 10.38 16.45
CA GLY A 440 34.48 11.46 17.26
C GLY A 440 35.44 11.02 18.36
N THR A 441 36.14 12.01 18.91
CA THR A 441 37.00 11.76 20.09
C THR A 441 36.18 11.39 21.34
N THR A 442 34.89 11.77 21.37
CA THR A 442 33.92 11.30 22.35
C THR A 442 32.97 10.36 21.61
N PRO A 443 32.98 9.05 21.89
CA PRO A 443 32.19 8.09 21.14
C PRO A 443 30.76 8.10 21.65
N LEU A 444 30.00 9.11 21.25
CA LEU A 444 28.57 9.20 21.51
C LEU A 444 27.88 8.81 20.22
N PRO A 445 27.10 7.72 20.19
CA PRO A 445 26.35 7.37 18.99
C PRO A 445 25.40 8.49 18.60
N GLU A 446 25.48 8.96 17.35
CA GLU A 446 24.53 9.92 16.78
C GLU A 446 23.20 9.26 16.42
N TYR A 447 23.26 7.96 16.07
CA TYR A 447 22.11 7.18 15.67
C TYR A 447 22.01 5.88 16.48
N MET A 448 20.79 5.42 16.63
CA MET A 448 20.49 4.13 17.24
C MET A 448 19.31 3.49 16.53
N LEU A 449 19.44 2.23 16.14
CA LEU A 449 18.35 1.40 15.62
C LEU A 449 17.94 0.44 16.73
N VAL A 450 16.66 0.47 17.10
CA VAL A 450 16.08 -0.36 18.15
C VAL A 450 15.05 -1.28 17.51
N TYR A 451 15.08 -2.57 17.83
CA TYR A 451 14.03 -3.49 17.41
C TYR A 451 13.68 -4.48 18.52
N SER A 452 12.46 -5.01 18.43
CA SER A 452 11.97 -6.05 19.34
C SER A 452 10.97 -6.97 18.64
N LEU A 453 10.91 -8.21 19.10
CA LEU A 453 9.93 -9.21 18.69
C LEU A 453 8.94 -9.46 19.83
N TYR A 454 7.67 -9.18 19.58
CA TYR A 454 6.61 -9.39 20.56
C TYR A 454 5.38 -10.03 19.92
N ASN A 455 4.95 -11.19 20.42
CA ASN A 455 3.85 -11.99 19.84
C ASN A 455 3.98 -12.22 18.31
N GLY A 456 5.19 -12.49 17.83
CA GLY A 456 5.48 -12.71 16.41
C GLY A 456 5.46 -11.43 15.57
N LYS A 457 5.36 -10.26 16.19
CA LYS A 457 5.45 -8.97 15.51
C LYS A 457 6.83 -8.35 15.73
N LEU A 458 7.49 -8.00 14.64
CA LEU A 458 8.70 -7.20 14.62
C LEU A 458 8.32 -5.72 14.55
N ASP A 459 8.76 -4.95 15.55
CA ASP A 459 8.70 -3.49 15.54
C ASP A 459 10.14 -2.97 15.59
N ALA A 460 10.46 -1.98 14.75
CA ALA A 460 11.80 -1.41 14.68
C ALA A 460 11.80 0.07 14.31
N ASP A 461 12.63 0.85 15.00
CA ASP A 461 12.75 2.29 14.84
C ASP A 461 14.23 2.70 14.80
N ILE A 462 14.57 3.69 13.98
CA ILE A 462 15.83 4.41 14.05
C ILE A 462 15.63 5.79 14.67
N PHE A 463 16.52 6.18 15.57
CA PHE A 463 16.56 7.50 16.18
C PHE A 463 17.90 8.17 15.86
N GLY A 464 17.86 9.48 15.67
CA GLY A 464 19.06 10.28 15.41
C GLY A 464 18.72 11.60 14.74
N ASP A 465 19.68 12.20 14.03
CA ASP A 465 19.41 13.43 13.28
C ASP A 465 18.59 13.12 12.01
N VAL A 466 17.43 13.75 11.90
CA VAL A 466 16.54 13.79 10.73
C VAL A 466 16.37 15.26 10.32
N ALA A 467 16.92 15.62 9.16
CA ALA A 467 16.82 16.97 8.58
C ALA A 467 17.31 18.12 9.50
N GLY A 468 18.31 17.87 10.34
CA GLY A 468 18.91 18.84 11.27
C GLY A 468 18.23 18.89 12.64
N THR A 469 17.36 17.93 12.95
CA THR A 469 16.67 17.79 14.24
C THR A 469 16.63 16.35 14.71
N TYR A 470 16.76 16.11 16.01
CA TYR A 470 16.63 14.76 16.54
C TYR A 470 15.19 14.24 16.33
N GLY A 471 15.06 13.11 15.64
CA GLY A 471 13.79 12.52 15.24
C GLY A 471 13.83 11.00 15.27
N VAL A 472 12.72 10.40 14.85
CA VAL A 472 12.53 8.96 14.70
C VAL A 472 12.09 8.65 13.27
N ARG A 473 12.47 7.48 12.76
CA ARG A 473 11.94 6.87 11.54
C ARG A 473 11.70 5.40 11.78
N ASP A 474 10.59 4.87 11.28
CA ASP A 474 10.34 3.44 11.23
C ASP A 474 11.42 2.76 10.39
N ALA A 475 11.85 1.60 10.84
CA ALA A 475 12.86 0.78 10.19
C ALA A 475 12.41 -0.68 10.06
N GLY A 476 11.11 -0.96 10.20
CA GLY A 476 10.58 -2.33 10.16
C GLY A 476 10.87 -3.01 8.81
N HIS A 477 10.68 -2.28 7.71
CA HIS A 477 10.97 -2.75 6.36
C HIS A 477 12.46 -3.04 6.12
N LEU A 478 13.37 -2.49 6.93
CA LEU A 478 14.81 -2.70 6.80
C LEU A 478 15.29 -3.99 7.48
N ILE A 479 14.39 -4.78 8.10
CA ILE A 479 14.76 -5.92 8.92
C ILE A 479 13.95 -7.17 8.55
N SER A 480 14.63 -8.31 8.42
CA SER A 480 14.02 -9.64 8.26
C SER A 480 14.60 -10.63 9.27
N MET A 481 13.79 -11.60 9.70
CA MET A 481 14.22 -12.69 10.57
C MET A 481 14.33 -13.99 9.79
N LYS A 482 15.39 -14.77 10.01
CA LYS A 482 15.51 -16.14 9.50
C LYS A 482 16.24 -17.05 10.49
N GLY A 483 15.49 -17.94 11.12
CA GLY A 483 16.00 -18.77 12.22
C GLY A 483 16.40 -17.90 13.42
N ASN A 484 17.58 -18.13 13.98
CA ASN A 484 18.15 -17.37 15.09
C ASN A 484 18.87 -16.09 14.66
N ARG A 485 18.59 -15.57 13.46
CA ARG A 485 19.30 -14.42 12.87
C ARG A 485 18.36 -13.32 12.44
N MET A 486 18.78 -12.10 12.73
CA MET A 486 18.19 -10.86 12.23
C MET A 486 19.10 -10.29 11.16
N TYR A 487 18.52 -10.00 10.00
CA TYR A 487 19.21 -9.43 8.85
C TYR A 487 18.69 -8.01 8.65
N LEU A 488 19.61 -7.05 8.57
CA LEU A 488 19.30 -5.64 8.43
C LEU A 488 19.97 -5.07 7.18
N SER A 489 19.24 -4.24 6.46
CA SER A 489 19.72 -3.48 5.31
C SER A 489 19.47 -2.01 5.57
N ILE A 490 20.49 -1.26 6.00
CA ILE A 490 20.35 0.13 6.45
C ILE A 490 20.96 1.06 5.40
N PRO A 491 20.15 1.79 4.61
CA PRO A 491 20.65 2.80 3.68
C PRO A 491 21.43 3.88 4.42
N LEU A 492 22.55 4.35 3.88
CA LEU A 492 23.37 5.38 4.55
C LEU A 492 22.64 6.72 4.76
N GLU A 493 21.59 6.99 3.99
CA GLU A 493 20.70 8.14 4.23
C GLU A 493 19.87 8.03 5.52
N PHE A 494 19.72 6.81 6.08
CA PHE A 494 19.18 6.62 7.42
C PHE A 494 20.12 7.12 8.52
N LEU A 495 21.42 7.25 8.20
CA LEU A 495 22.48 7.63 9.13
C LEU A 495 23.14 8.99 8.77
N GLN A 496 22.70 9.63 7.68
CA GLN A 496 23.31 10.85 7.12
C GLN A 496 24.85 10.79 7.03
N ASP A 497 25.41 9.63 6.69
CA ASP A 497 26.86 9.37 6.71
C ASP A 497 27.43 8.94 5.34
N GLU A 498 28.76 9.05 5.17
CA GLU A 498 29.48 8.63 3.96
C GLU A 498 29.94 7.16 3.98
N GLY A 499 29.70 6.42 5.07
CA GLY A 499 29.96 4.99 5.23
C GLY A 499 31.18 4.64 6.07
N ASN A 500 31.65 5.52 6.95
CA ASN A 500 32.68 5.20 7.94
C ASN A 500 32.12 5.46 9.34
N MET A 501 31.93 4.41 10.11
CA MET A 501 31.32 4.51 11.42
C MET A 501 31.82 3.43 12.37
N ASP A 502 31.70 3.71 13.66
CA ASP A 502 31.96 2.78 14.74
C ASP A 502 30.60 2.27 15.26
N ILE A 503 30.40 0.96 15.34
CA ILE A 503 29.14 0.37 15.80
C ILE A 503 29.33 -0.52 17.04
N TYR A 504 28.25 -0.72 17.80
CA TYR A 504 28.14 -1.82 18.76
C TYR A 504 26.66 -2.21 18.92
N VAL A 505 26.43 -3.45 19.33
CA VAL A 505 25.09 -4.01 19.52
C VAL A 505 24.89 -4.38 20.98
N GLU A 506 23.75 -4.05 21.55
CA GLU A 506 23.35 -4.41 22.93
C GLU A 506 21.98 -5.08 22.91
N THR A 507 21.80 -6.10 23.75
CA THR A 507 20.48 -6.62 24.14
C THR A 507 20.16 -6.14 25.55
N ALA A 508 18.89 -5.81 25.79
CA ALA A 508 18.42 -5.42 27.12
C ALA A 508 16.96 -5.80 27.32
N LEU A 509 16.56 -5.98 28.59
CA LEU A 509 15.15 -6.00 28.97
C LEU A 509 14.72 -4.62 29.45
N VAL A 510 13.55 -4.22 28.99
CA VAL A 510 12.78 -3.16 29.62
C VAL A 510 11.81 -3.83 30.62
N PRO A 511 11.97 -3.65 31.94
CA PRO A 511 11.16 -4.36 32.93
C PRO A 511 9.67 -4.11 32.70
N SER A 512 8.82 -5.13 32.88
CA SER A 512 7.34 -5.04 32.81
C SER A 512 6.68 -4.02 33.77
N LYS A 513 7.48 -3.29 34.56
CA LYS A 513 7.08 -2.21 35.48
C LYS A 513 7.87 -0.92 35.30
N ALA A 514 8.82 -0.85 34.38
CA ALA A 514 9.21 0.44 33.85
C ALA A 514 7.94 1.06 33.25
N ASP A 515 7.77 2.37 33.38
CA ASP A 515 6.73 3.11 32.62
C ASP A 515 7.11 3.10 31.12
N ILE A 516 7.23 1.90 30.54
CA ILE A 516 6.96 1.56 29.16
C ILE A 516 5.55 2.08 28.92
N PRO A 517 5.32 3.18 28.20
CA PRO A 517 3.97 3.58 27.87
C PRO A 517 3.39 2.59 26.87
N LEU A 518 3.06 1.38 27.32
CA LEU A 518 1.94 0.65 26.75
C LEU A 518 0.73 1.52 27.07
N THR A 519 0.14 2.07 26.02
CA THR A 519 -1.25 2.55 26.04
C THR A 519 -1.58 3.59 27.11
N ASP A 520 -1.13 4.83 26.89
CA ASP A 520 -2.13 5.89 26.89
C ASP A 520 -2.77 5.89 25.49
N GLN A 521 -3.71 4.96 25.27
CA GLN A 521 -4.75 5.10 24.22
C GLN A 521 -5.66 6.33 24.48
N SER A 522 -5.28 7.18 25.43
CA SER A 522 -5.74 8.55 25.59
C SER A 522 -4.61 9.37 26.23
N ARG A 523 -3.70 9.94 25.44
CA ARG A 523 -2.94 11.11 25.89
C ARG A 523 -3.56 12.36 25.32
N GLU A 524 -4.33 13.02 26.18
CA GLU A 524 -4.72 14.42 26.01
C GLU A 524 -3.46 15.25 25.79
N TRP A 525 -3.30 15.78 24.58
CA TRP A 525 -2.42 16.92 24.36
C TRP A 525 -3.30 18.16 24.22
N LEU A 526 -3.18 19.08 25.17
CA LEU A 526 -3.85 20.39 25.11
C LEU A 526 -3.23 21.21 23.99
N ALA A 527 -3.85 21.17 22.80
CA ALA A 527 -3.73 22.19 21.77
C ALA A 527 -5.03 23.01 21.75
N GLY A 528 -5.25 23.83 22.78
CA GLY A 528 -6.53 24.52 22.99
C GLY A 528 -7.60 23.61 23.62
N ASP A 529 -8.88 23.82 23.28
CA ASP A 529 -10.06 23.24 23.95
C ASP A 529 -10.59 21.90 23.39
N GLU A 530 -9.90 21.23 22.45
CA GLU A 530 -10.37 19.96 21.88
C GLU A 530 -9.33 18.82 21.96
N VAL A 531 -9.81 17.64 22.37
CA VAL A 531 -9.05 16.38 22.53
C VAL A 531 -9.37 15.45 21.34
N LYS A 532 -8.34 14.88 20.70
CA LYS A 532 -8.47 13.84 19.65
C LYS A 532 -7.65 12.59 20.01
N THR A 533 -8.08 11.41 19.55
CA THR A 533 -7.49 10.08 19.83
C THR A 533 -7.29 9.28 18.53
N GLY A 534 -6.15 8.60 18.37
CA GLY A 534 -5.82 7.65 17.29
C GLY A 534 -4.99 6.47 17.80
N ILE A 535 -4.94 5.37 17.05
CA ILE A 535 -4.26 4.11 17.42
C ILE A 535 -3.02 3.95 16.55
N GLY A 536 -1.86 3.78 17.14
CA GLY A 536 -0.77 3.07 16.48
C GLY A 536 0.35 2.74 17.44
N GLN A 537 1.36 2.06 16.93
CA GLN A 537 2.41 1.45 17.71
C GLN A 537 3.56 2.44 17.88
N VAL A 538 4.03 2.58 19.12
CA VAL A 538 5.16 3.41 19.52
C VAL A 538 5.89 2.65 20.62
N HIS A 539 7.20 2.41 20.49
CA HIS A 539 8.12 2.01 21.58
C HIS A 539 9.58 2.13 21.09
N ILE A 540 10.59 2.79 21.70
CA ILE A 540 11.00 3.12 23.10
C ILE A 540 12.00 4.30 23.10
N ASP A 541 12.04 5.09 24.19
CA ASP A 541 13.22 5.90 24.58
C ASP A 541 14.03 5.12 25.63
N PRO A 542 15.14 4.45 25.26
CA PRO A 542 15.80 3.45 26.09
C PRO A 542 16.61 4.03 27.26
N ASP A 543 16.90 5.33 27.24
CA ASP A 543 17.72 5.98 28.27
C ASP A 543 16.89 6.46 29.47
N LYS A 544 15.57 6.58 29.32
CA LYS A 544 14.69 7.09 30.36
C LYS A 544 14.33 6.08 31.46
N PHE A 545 14.54 4.77 31.23
CA PHE A 545 13.86 3.72 32.01
C PHE A 545 14.75 2.78 32.83
N GLY A 546 16.06 3.02 32.94
CA GLY A 546 16.94 2.19 33.78
C GLY A 546 17.12 0.78 33.22
N ARG A 547 17.72 0.70 32.03
CA ARG A 547 18.02 -0.54 31.30
C ARG A 547 18.93 -1.47 32.10
N THR A 548 18.61 -2.76 32.09
CA THR A 548 19.56 -3.83 32.47
C THR A 548 20.08 -4.42 31.18
N ILE A 549 21.34 -4.13 30.86
CA ILE A 549 22.03 -4.71 29.70
C ILE A 549 22.20 -6.20 29.98
N TYR A 550 21.76 -7.03 29.04
CA TYR A 550 21.91 -8.47 29.12
C TYR A 550 23.20 -8.91 28.48
N ASP A 551 23.41 -8.45 27.26
CA ASP A 551 24.57 -8.78 26.46
C ASP A 551 24.98 -7.63 25.54
N ARG A 552 26.22 -7.66 25.05
CA ARG A 552 26.81 -6.64 24.19
C ARG A 552 27.93 -7.21 23.32
N ALA A 553 27.81 -6.98 22.01
CA ALA A 553 28.87 -7.27 21.05
C ALA A 553 29.44 -5.98 20.42
N PRO A 554 30.76 -5.70 20.56
CA PRO A 554 31.71 -6.40 21.41
C PRO A 554 31.53 -6.01 22.88
N ASP A 555 31.87 -6.94 23.79
CA ASP A 555 32.00 -6.75 25.24
C ASP A 555 32.51 -5.36 25.67
N THR A 556 33.52 -4.86 24.95
CA THR A 556 34.10 -3.54 25.15
C THR A 556 34.52 -2.91 23.83
N GLY A 557 34.32 -1.59 23.73
CA GLY A 557 34.71 -0.81 22.55
C GLY A 557 33.67 -0.85 21.44
N PHE A 558 34.15 -0.77 20.20
CA PHE A 558 33.36 -0.58 18.99
C PHE A 558 33.91 -1.45 17.85
N ILE A 559 33.05 -1.77 16.90
CA ILE A 559 33.37 -2.42 15.63
C ILE A 559 33.57 -1.31 14.59
N PRO A 560 34.80 -1.05 14.12
CA PRO A 560 35.04 -0.06 13.09
C PRO A 560 34.61 -0.62 11.74
N ILE A 561 33.68 0.05 11.07
CA ILE A 561 33.13 -0.31 9.77
C ILE A 561 33.47 0.79 8.77
N SER A 562 34.06 0.42 7.63
CA SER A 562 34.46 1.37 6.60
C SER A 562 34.04 0.89 5.22
N LYS A 563 33.35 1.75 4.48
CA LYS A 563 33.06 1.55 3.06
C LYS A 563 34.34 1.80 2.26
N GLN A 564 34.94 0.75 1.68
CA GLN A 564 36.20 0.89 0.94
C GLN A 564 36.02 1.80 -0.29
N GLY A 565 36.78 2.91 -0.29
CA GLY A 565 36.69 4.00 -1.27
C GLY A 565 37.08 5.36 -0.67
N THR A 566 36.83 5.54 0.63
CA THR A 566 37.21 6.74 1.40
C THR A 566 38.38 6.41 2.32
N VAL A 567 39.56 6.24 1.74
CA VAL A 567 40.79 6.06 2.53
C VAL A 567 41.19 7.41 3.16
N GLN A 568 40.84 7.65 4.43
CA GLN A 568 41.69 8.49 5.28
C GLN A 568 42.82 7.63 5.84
N THR A 569 43.91 7.54 5.08
CA THR A 569 45.19 7.09 5.62
C THR A 569 45.72 8.17 6.56
N GLY A 570 45.45 8.02 7.84
CA GLY A 570 45.86 9.01 8.85
C GLY A 570 45.83 8.49 10.27
N GLN A 571 46.75 7.57 10.60
CA GLN A 571 47.23 7.28 11.96
C GLN A 571 46.19 7.18 13.09
N ASN A 572 45.74 5.97 13.44
CA ASN A 572 45.32 5.66 14.83
C ASN A 572 45.34 4.16 15.19
N GLN A 573 46.24 3.35 14.60
CA GLN A 573 46.48 1.97 15.07
C GLN A 573 47.24 1.88 16.41
N GLN A 574 47.39 2.98 17.16
CA GLN A 574 48.12 2.99 18.44
C GLN A 574 47.33 3.57 19.62
N THR A 575 46.04 3.86 19.46
CA THR A 575 45.23 4.59 20.47
C THR A 575 44.09 3.77 21.08
N ASN A 576 43.85 2.54 20.59
CA ASN A 576 42.80 1.64 21.12
C ASN A 576 43.15 0.95 22.45
N GLN A 577 44.26 1.31 23.12
CA GLN A 577 44.50 0.91 24.51
C GLN A 577 44.08 1.94 25.56
N ASP A 578 43.77 3.19 25.17
CA ASP A 578 43.44 4.27 26.11
C ASP A 578 41.95 4.72 26.07
N LYS A 579 41.08 4.07 25.28
CA LYS A 579 39.62 4.33 25.25
C LYS A 579 38.80 3.40 26.18
N THR A 580 39.37 2.92 27.30
CA THR A 580 38.59 2.26 28.35
C THR A 580 37.93 3.31 29.25
N GLN A 581 36.74 3.78 28.87
CA GLN A 581 35.84 4.40 29.86
C GLN A 581 35.06 3.28 30.56
N GLN A 582 35.31 3.12 31.85
CA GLN A 582 34.44 2.37 32.75
C GLN A 582 33.10 3.10 32.86
N PHE A 583 32.03 2.51 32.32
CA PHE A 583 30.68 2.80 32.78
C PHE A 583 30.56 2.35 34.26
N PRO A 584 29.74 3.02 35.09
CA PRO A 584 29.63 2.70 36.51
C PRO A 584 29.18 1.26 36.72
N GLN A 585 30.01 0.45 37.40
CA GLN A 585 29.57 -0.80 38.00
C GLN A 585 28.62 -0.49 39.17
N ASP A 586 27.34 -0.30 38.91
CA ASP A 586 26.32 -0.32 39.96
C ASP A 586 25.98 -1.77 40.30
N GLY A 587 26.84 -2.37 41.13
CA GLY A 587 26.73 -3.76 41.54
C GLY A 587 27.48 -4.08 42.83
N LYS A 588 27.49 -3.16 43.80
CA LYS A 588 27.95 -3.46 45.17
C LYS A 588 27.04 -2.84 46.21
N ASP A 589 26.04 -3.62 46.61
CA ASP A 589 25.63 -3.89 47.99
C ASP A 589 24.10 -4.07 48.10
N THR A 590 23.64 -5.32 48.05
CA THR A 590 22.80 -5.83 49.14
C THR A 590 23.08 -7.30 49.35
N ALA A 591 23.58 -7.60 50.54
CA ALA A 591 23.77 -8.95 51.03
C ALA A 591 22.43 -9.66 51.25
N GLY A 592 22.40 -10.93 50.87
CA GLY A 592 21.65 -11.96 51.58
C GLY A 592 20.22 -12.18 51.11
N LEU A 593 20.03 -13.23 50.31
CA LEU A 593 19.16 -14.37 50.66
C LEU A 593 19.55 -15.54 49.74
N LYS A 594 20.35 -16.47 50.29
CA LYS A 594 20.40 -17.84 49.80
C LYS A 594 19.04 -18.46 50.09
N GLY A 595 18.22 -18.66 49.05
CA GLY A 595 17.06 -19.53 49.08
C GLY A 595 17.44 -20.87 48.46
N GLU A 596 17.41 -21.92 49.27
CA GLU A 596 17.72 -23.30 48.90
C GLU A 596 16.77 -23.83 47.81
N ALA A 597 17.33 -24.66 46.93
CA ALA A 597 16.59 -25.51 46.01
C ALA A 597 15.62 -26.43 46.79
N ASP A 598 14.32 -26.35 46.52
CA ASP A 598 13.38 -27.42 46.86
C ASP A 598 13.02 -28.16 45.57
N THR A 599 13.78 -29.22 45.33
CA THR A 599 13.46 -30.28 44.39
C THR A 599 12.14 -30.94 44.79
N ARG A 600 11.04 -30.63 44.09
CA ARG A 600 9.84 -31.48 44.04
C ARG A 600 8.92 -31.06 42.89
N ASN A 601 9.09 -31.72 41.76
CA ASN A 601 7.99 -31.95 40.82
C ASN A 601 7.03 -32.95 41.50
N PRO A 602 5.71 -32.85 41.33
CA PRO A 602 5.14 -33.49 40.14
C PRO A 602 3.92 -32.77 39.52
N GLU A 603 3.69 -33.14 38.25
CA GLU A 603 2.39 -33.21 37.57
C GLU A 603 1.81 -31.95 36.91
N SER A 604 1.98 -31.93 35.58
CA SER A 604 0.98 -31.58 34.56
C SER A 604 -0.48 -31.66 35.04
N PRO A 605 -1.33 -30.77 34.51
CA PRO A 605 -2.48 -31.28 33.77
C PRO A 605 -2.55 -30.68 32.37
N GLY A 606 -2.60 -31.57 31.38
CA GLY A 606 -3.03 -31.26 30.02
C GLY A 606 -4.54 -30.96 29.90
N PRO A 607 -5.05 -30.89 28.66
CA PRO A 607 -6.11 -29.98 28.22
C PRO A 607 -7.52 -30.53 28.42
N GLY A 608 -8.51 -29.63 28.55
CA GLY A 608 -9.91 -30.00 28.29
C GLY A 608 -10.98 -29.16 28.99
N THR A 609 -11.87 -28.61 28.17
CA THR A 609 -13.28 -28.26 28.43
C THR A 609 -13.63 -26.94 29.13
N LEU A 610 -13.97 -25.92 28.32
CA LEU A 610 -15.34 -25.38 28.35
C LEU A 610 -15.70 -24.70 27.01
N PHE A 611 -16.39 -25.46 26.14
CA PHE A 611 -17.15 -24.93 25.01
C PHE A 611 -18.62 -24.76 25.42
N ALA A 612 -19.28 -23.80 24.73
CA ALA A 612 -20.72 -23.65 24.52
C ALA A 612 -21.55 -22.81 25.53
N PHE A 613 -21.94 -21.60 25.09
CA PHE A 613 -23.32 -21.09 24.89
C PHE A 613 -23.22 -19.55 24.75
N LEU A 614 -23.82 -18.83 23.79
CA LEU A 614 -24.69 -19.12 22.66
C LEU A 614 -24.83 -17.81 21.84
N ALA A 615 -24.96 -17.94 20.53
CA ALA A 615 -25.33 -16.89 19.59
C ALA A 615 -26.82 -16.44 19.71
N MET A 616 -27.12 -15.37 18.98
CA MET A 616 -28.43 -14.79 18.61
C MET A 616 -29.10 -13.84 19.60
N LEU A 617 -29.23 -12.56 19.22
CA LEU A 617 -30.51 -12.05 18.72
C LEU A 617 -30.33 -10.73 17.95
N ALA A 618 -30.77 -10.74 16.69
CA ALA A 618 -31.09 -9.55 15.92
C ALA A 618 -32.30 -8.79 16.52
N GLY A 619 -32.36 -7.48 16.25
CA GLY A 619 -33.64 -6.79 16.09
C GLY A 619 -33.98 -5.67 17.08
N VAL A 620 -33.81 -4.43 16.59
CA VAL A 620 -34.77 -3.30 16.71
C VAL A 620 -35.23 -2.93 18.13
N PHE A 621 -34.78 -1.78 18.65
CA PHE A 621 -35.72 -0.77 19.18
C PHE A 621 -35.15 0.66 19.07
N THR A 622 -35.98 1.47 18.43
CA THR A 622 -35.95 2.92 18.29
C THR A 622 -35.91 3.65 19.64
N LEU A 623 -35.17 4.76 19.71
CA LEU A 623 -35.47 5.82 20.67
C LEU A 623 -35.21 7.21 20.07
N LYS A 624 -36.34 7.83 19.69
CA LYS A 624 -36.52 9.26 19.46
C LYS A 624 -35.86 10.10 20.55
N ARG A 625 -35.15 11.16 20.17
CA ARG A 625 -35.12 12.40 20.95
C ARG A 625 -35.85 13.48 20.18
N LYS A 626 -36.86 14.05 20.84
CA LYS A 626 -37.67 15.18 20.40
C LYS A 626 -37.39 16.31 21.40
N ASP A 627 -37.04 17.47 20.85
CA ASP A 627 -37.15 18.84 21.36
C ASP A 627 -36.83 19.13 22.83
N ALA A 628 -35.76 19.91 23.02
CA ALA A 628 -35.80 21.19 23.74
C ALA A 628 -34.80 22.15 23.08
#